data_AF-A0A6S7GTT0-F1
#
_entry.id   AF-A0A6S7GTT0-F1
#
_cell.length_a   1.000
_cell.length_b   1.000
_cell.length_c   1.000
_cell.angle_alpha   90.00
_cell.angle_beta   90.00
_cell.angle_gamma   90.00
#
_symmetry.space_group_name_H-M   'P 1'
#
loop_
_entity.id
_entity.type
_entity.pdbx_description
1 polymer ?
#
loop_
_entity_poly.entity_id
_entity_poly.type
_entity_poly.pdbx_seq_one_letter_code
_entity_poly.pdbx_strand_id
1 'polypeptide(L)'
;MGFLKKISEETLALVRFLGMEKKYSIREIAKKAKVSKSTVARYLKPPNETRQKYSKGANMGRPKTLSVRDVRHLKRSITKLRKVNPNFTLKELIRFSGLQSSGASYSTFYREINSAGFKYLNARKKGLLNHRDCRKRGVVLAKEYEHMSGEYFSGFVKRNLSTLFTAENQQKWFVMDNDPSQRSKVAKKAINDSDATLFEIPARSPDLNPIENLFHIVKKQRESQAISECIYQETWPEFKARVRKTILKISPTYINNLLLSIPKRIDDVIKCKGFRTKY
;
A
#
# COMPACT_ATOMS: atom_id res chain seq x y z
N MET A 1 -8.11 -5.27 -56.01
CA MET A 1 -8.65 -3.96 -55.53
C MET A 1 -9.64 -4.21 -54.41
N GLY A 2 -9.34 -3.79 -53.18
CA GLY A 2 -10.27 -3.87 -52.06
C GLY A 2 -11.34 -2.77 -52.15
N PHE A 3 -12.52 -3.02 -51.58
CA PHE A 3 -13.59 -2.01 -51.51
C PHE A 3 -13.11 -0.78 -50.74
N LEU A 4 -13.10 0.39 -51.40
CA LEU A 4 -12.51 1.64 -50.90
C LEU A 4 -13.23 2.24 -49.67
N LYS A 5 -14.45 1.81 -49.35
CA LYS A 5 -15.23 2.34 -48.22
C LYS A 5 -16.20 1.30 -47.65
N LYS A 6 -16.31 1.27 -46.31
CA LYS A 6 -17.36 0.51 -45.62
C LYS A 6 -18.72 1.15 -45.96
N ILE A 7 -19.69 0.32 -46.35
CA ILE A 7 -21.06 0.77 -46.64
C ILE A 7 -21.71 1.26 -45.34
N SER A 8 -22.40 2.41 -45.39
CA SER A 8 -23.08 2.96 -44.21
C SER A 8 -24.24 2.07 -43.77
N GLU A 9 -24.53 2.08 -42.47
CA GLU A 9 -25.62 1.28 -41.91
C GLU A 9 -26.99 1.71 -42.47
N GLU A 10 -27.17 2.99 -42.75
CA GLU A 10 -28.35 3.54 -43.43
C GLU A 10 -28.54 2.94 -44.83
N THR A 11 -27.46 2.81 -45.61
CA THR A 11 -27.51 2.20 -46.94
C THR A 11 -27.87 0.71 -46.83
N LEU A 12 -27.37 0.03 -45.80
CA LEU A 12 -27.71 -1.38 -45.55
C LEU A 12 -29.17 -1.56 -45.11
N ALA A 13 -29.69 -0.64 -44.29
CA ALA A 13 -31.10 -0.62 -43.90
C ALA A 13 -32.00 -0.36 -45.12
N LEU A 14 -31.63 0.57 -45.99
CA LEU A 14 -32.34 0.86 -47.24
C LEU A 14 -32.39 -0.36 -48.16
N VAL A 15 -31.27 -1.09 -48.32
CA VAL A 15 -31.21 -2.33 -49.11
C VAL A 15 -32.18 -3.38 -48.56
N ARG A 16 -32.23 -3.55 -47.23
CA ARG A 16 -33.16 -4.51 -46.60
C ARG A 16 -34.61 -4.10 -46.78
N PHE A 17 -34.93 -2.82 -46.56
CA PHE A 17 -36.27 -2.29 -46.74
C PHE A 17 -36.77 -2.47 -48.18
N LEU A 18 -35.95 -2.11 -49.18
CA LEU A 18 -36.34 -2.23 -50.59
C LEU A 18 -36.53 -3.69 -51.05
N GLY A 19 -35.77 -4.63 -50.46
CA GLY A 19 -35.86 -6.05 -50.79
C GLY A 19 -36.97 -6.80 -50.07
N MET A 20 -37.21 -6.52 -48.79
CA MET A 20 -38.17 -7.27 -47.96
C MET A 20 -39.58 -6.69 -48.04
N GLU A 21 -39.73 -5.36 -47.92
CA GLU A 21 -41.04 -4.69 -47.85
C GLU A 21 -41.59 -4.35 -49.24
N LYS A 22 -40.72 -3.85 -50.13
CA LYS A 22 -41.12 -3.37 -51.47
C LYS A 22 -40.89 -4.40 -52.60
N LYS A 23 -40.23 -5.54 -52.30
CA LYS A 23 -39.94 -6.65 -53.23
C LYS A 23 -39.31 -6.23 -54.59
N TYR A 24 -38.49 -5.18 -54.60
CA TYR A 24 -37.76 -4.78 -55.81
C TYR A 24 -36.75 -5.83 -56.25
N SER A 25 -36.41 -5.87 -57.54
CA SER A 25 -35.35 -6.74 -58.04
C SER A 25 -33.96 -6.30 -57.56
N ILE A 26 -33.01 -7.25 -57.50
CA ILE A 26 -31.61 -6.97 -57.08
C ILE A 26 -30.98 -5.82 -57.89
N ARG A 27 -31.30 -5.71 -59.19
CA ARG A 27 -30.78 -4.67 -60.08
C ARG A 27 -31.34 -3.29 -59.72
N GLU A 28 -32.62 -3.21 -59.38
CA GLU A 28 -33.28 -1.96 -59.00
C GLU A 28 -32.82 -1.48 -57.62
N ILE A 29 -32.68 -2.40 -56.67
CA ILE A 29 -32.14 -2.10 -55.34
C ILE A 29 -30.70 -1.58 -55.46
N ALA A 30 -29.87 -2.23 -56.29
CA ALA A 30 -28.50 -1.77 -56.55
C ALA A 30 -28.45 -0.34 -57.10
N LYS A 31 -29.37 0.00 -58.02
CA LYS A 31 -29.48 1.35 -58.60
C LYS A 31 -29.96 2.37 -57.56
N LYS A 32 -31.02 2.06 -56.80
CA LYS A 32 -31.62 2.95 -55.79
C LYS A 32 -30.70 3.18 -54.58
N ALA A 33 -30.05 2.13 -54.08
CA ALA A 33 -29.14 2.22 -52.94
C ALA A 33 -27.68 2.51 -53.33
N LYS A 34 -27.39 2.72 -54.63
CA LYS A 34 -26.05 3.02 -55.16
C LYS A 34 -24.96 2.05 -54.68
N VAL A 35 -25.28 0.76 -54.62
CA VAL A 35 -24.38 -0.32 -54.19
C VAL A 35 -24.28 -1.42 -55.25
N SER A 36 -23.23 -2.22 -55.23
CA SER A 36 -23.06 -3.31 -56.21
C SER A 36 -24.16 -4.38 -56.07
N LYS A 37 -24.57 -4.97 -57.21
CA LYS A 37 -25.56 -6.06 -57.27
C LYS A 37 -25.18 -7.24 -56.37
N SER A 38 -23.88 -7.59 -56.33
CA SER A 38 -23.33 -8.65 -55.48
C SER A 38 -23.40 -8.31 -53.98
N THR A 39 -23.32 -7.04 -53.62
CA THR A 39 -23.56 -6.60 -52.23
C THR A 39 -25.02 -6.77 -51.85
N VAL A 40 -25.95 -6.31 -52.69
CA VAL A 40 -27.40 -6.47 -52.45
C VAL A 40 -27.76 -7.94 -52.28
N ALA A 41 -27.32 -8.80 -53.21
CA ALA A 41 -27.56 -10.24 -53.14
C ALA A 41 -26.99 -10.87 -51.85
N ARG A 42 -25.79 -10.46 -51.42
CA ARG A 42 -25.17 -10.96 -50.17
C ARG A 42 -25.93 -10.54 -48.92
N TYR A 43 -26.50 -9.35 -48.88
CA TYR A 43 -27.18 -8.82 -47.69
C TYR A 43 -28.67 -9.23 -47.57
N LEU A 44 -29.32 -9.60 -48.68
CA LEU A 44 -30.71 -10.08 -48.69
C LEU A 44 -30.84 -11.59 -48.40
N LYS A 45 -29.74 -12.37 -48.46
CA LYS A 45 -29.76 -13.79 -48.09
C LYS A 45 -30.12 -13.98 -46.61
N PRO A 46 -30.98 -14.97 -46.27
CA PRO A 46 -31.39 -15.20 -44.90
C PRO A 46 -30.20 -15.56 -43.98
N PRO A 47 -30.27 -15.22 -42.68
CA PRO A 47 -29.17 -15.43 -41.74
C PRO A 47 -28.68 -16.89 -41.67
N ASN A 48 -29.56 -17.88 -41.81
CA ASN A 48 -29.20 -19.27 -41.56
C ASN A 48 -28.29 -19.92 -42.62
N GLU A 49 -28.21 -19.39 -43.85
CA GLU A 49 -27.27 -19.91 -44.86
C GLU A 49 -25.91 -19.19 -44.89
N THR A 50 -25.83 -17.98 -44.33
CA THR A 50 -24.62 -17.14 -44.48
C THR A 50 -24.00 -16.68 -43.16
N ARG A 51 -24.76 -16.58 -42.06
CA ARG A 51 -24.27 -16.08 -40.77
C ARG A 51 -23.69 -17.15 -39.85
N GLN A 52 -23.98 -18.45 -40.03
CA GLN A 52 -23.38 -19.50 -39.20
C GLN A 52 -21.96 -19.89 -39.64
N LYS A 53 -21.64 -19.87 -40.94
CA LYS A 53 -20.25 -20.08 -41.42
C LYS A 53 -19.34 -18.86 -41.27
N TYR A 54 -19.91 -17.67 -41.19
CA TYR A 54 -19.20 -16.40 -41.03
C TYR A 54 -19.81 -15.54 -39.91
N SER A 55 -20.17 -16.14 -38.77
CA SER A 55 -20.07 -15.39 -37.52
C SER A 55 -18.65 -14.88 -37.55
N LYS A 56 -18.43 -13.58 -37.73
CA LYS A 56 -17.10 -12.99 -37.92
C LYS A 56 -16.26 -13.49 -36.75
N GLY A 57 -15.53 -14.59 -36.94
CA GLY A 57 -14.49 -15.02 -36.02
C GLY A 57 -13.65 -13.76 -35.93
N ALA A 58 -13.59 -13.19 -34.72
CA ALA A 58 -13.04 -11.86 -34.50
C ALA A 58 -11.81 -11.76 -35.39
N ASN A 59 -11.82 -10.84 -36.38
CA ASN A 59 -10.78 -10.78 -37.40
C ASN A 59 -9.46 -10.93 -36.67
N MET A 60 -8.83 -12.11 -36.77
CA MET A 60 -7.67 -12.44 -35.96
C MET A 60 -6.60 -11.55 -36.56
N GLY A 61 -6.46 -10.36 -35.96
CA GLY A 61 -5.58 -9.33 -36.46
C GLY A 61 -4.17 -9.91 -36.60
N ARG A 62 -3.27 -9.13 -37.18
CA ARG A 62 -1.88 -9.56 -37.34
C ARG A 62 -1.37 -10.21 -36.03
N PRO A 63 -0.78 -11.42 -36.10
CA PRO A 63 -0.25 -12.09 -34.92
C PRO A 63 0.64 -11.15 -34.10
N LYS A 64 0.53 -11.25 -32.76
CA LYS A 64 1.34 -10.44 -31.85
C LYS A 64 2.83 -10.79 -32.04
N THR A 65 3.67 -9.76 -31.97
CA THR A 65 5.13 -9.91 -32.04
C THR A 65 5.69 -10.69 -30.84
N LEU A 66 5.09 -10.55 -29.66
CA LEU A 66 5.49 -11.28 -28.45
C LEU A 66 4.65 -12.56 -28.31
N SER A 67 5.32 -13.68 -28.04
CA SER A 67 4.64 -14.94 -27.79
C SER A 67 3.98 -14.95 -26.42
N VAL A 68 2.99 -15.82 -26.22
CA VAL A 68 2.34 -16.04 -24.92
C VAL A 68 3.37 -16.42 -23.83
N ARG A 69 4.45 -17.10 -24.23
CA ARG A 69 5.56 -17.46 -23.33
C ARG A 69 6.30 -16.21 -22.87
N ASP A 70 6.65 -15.31 -23.79
CA ASP A 70 7.38 -14.08 -23.47
C ASP A 70 6.59 -13.20 -22.50
N VAL A 71 5.28 -13.06 -22.75
CA VAL A 71 4.37 -12.33 -21.85
C VAL A 71 4.36 -12.93 -20.44
N ARG A 72 4.36 -14.27 -20.34
CA ARG A 72 4.41 -14.96 -19.05
C ARG A 72 5.74 -14.72 -18.33
N HIS A 73 6.85 -14.75 -19.06
CA HIS A 73 8.18 -14.46 -18.50
C HIS A 73 8.26 -13.03 -17.99
N LEU A 74 7.78 -12.04 -18.76
CA LEU A 74 7.73 -10.64 -18.33
C LEU A 74 6.94 -10.46 -17.03
N LYS A 75 5.74 -11.03 -16.93
CA LYS A 75 4.90 -10.94 -15.72
C LYS A 75 5.62 -11.52 -14.49
N ARG A 76 6.24 -12.69 -14.63
CA ARG A 76 6.99 -13.32 -13.53
C ARG A 76 8.22 -12.51 -13.13
N SER A 77 8.92 -11.95 -14.11
CA SER A 77 10.09 -11.10 -13.89
C SER A 77 9.73 -9.80 -13.16
N ILE A 78 8.59 -9.18 -13.45
CA ILE A 78 8.09 -8.00 -12.71
C ILE A 78 7.92 -8.34 -11.22
N THR A 79 7.27 -9.46 -10.90
CA THR A 79 7.04 -9.86 -9.50
C THR A 79 8.35 -10.14 -8.76
N LYS A 80 9.33 -10.75 -9.44
CA LYS A 80 10.66 -11.01 -8.86
C LYS A 80 11.46 -9.72 -8.66
N LEU A 81 11.53 -8.87 -9.68
CA LEU A 81 12.27 -7.61 -9.62
C LEU A 81 11.71 -6.68 -8.56
N ARG A 82 10.38 -6.57 -8.42
CA ARG A 82 9.76 -5.74 -7.37
C ARG A 82 10.21 -6.07 -5.95
N LYS A 83 10.62 -7.31 -5.67
CA LYS A 83 11.15 -7.71 -4.36
C LYS A 83 12.59 -7.25 -4.14
N VAL A 84 13.37 -7.12 -5.21
CA VAL A 84 14.80 -6.76 -5.16
C VAL A 84 15.00 -5.27 -5.33
N ASN A 85 14.38 -4.67 -6.35
CA ASN A 85 14.41 -3.25 -6.63
C ASN A 85 13.01 -2.82 -7.09
N PRO A 86 12.30 -1.94 -6.35
CA PRO A 86 10.99 -1.46 -6.78
C PRO A 86 11.05 -0.44 -7.93
N ASN A 87 12.22 0.17 -8.18
CA ASN A 87 12.42 1.26 -9.16
C ASN A 87 13.25 0.78 -10.37
N PHE A 88 12.83 -0.29 -11.03
CA PHE A 88 13.50 -0.81 -12.22
C PHE A 88 12.94 -0.22 -13.52
N THR A 89 13.80 -0.16 -14.54
CA THR A 89 13.46 0.28 -15.89
C THR A 89 12.95 -0.87 -16.76
N LEU A 90 12.29 -0.54 -17.87
CA LEU A 90 11.88 -1.55 -18.86
C LEU A 90 13.08 -2.33 -19.44
N LYS A 91 14.22 -1.67 -19.61
CA LYS A 91 15.45 -2.28 -20.12
C LYS A 91 15.99 -3.35 -19.15
N GLU A 92 16.00 -3.04 -17.86
CA GLU A 92 16.38 -3.99 -16.81
C GLU A 92 15.40 -5.16 -16.73
N LEU A 93 14.09 -4.89 -16.86
CA LEU A 93 13.07 -5.94 -16.90
C LEU A 93 13.30 -6.92 -18.06
N ILE A 94 13.55 -6.40 -19.27
CA ILE A 94 13.80 -7.23 -20.45
C ILE A 94 15.06 -8.07 -20.25
N ARG A 95 16.16 -7.45 -19.81
CA ARG A 95 17.41 -8.16 -19.49
C ARG A 95 17.19 -9.26 -18.44
N PHE A 96 16.45 -8.97 -17.38
CA PHE A 96 16.14 -9.93 -16.31
C PHE A 96 15.21 -11.06 -16.78
N SER A 97 14.33 -10.79 -17.74
CA SER A 97 13.44 -11.80 -18.33
C SER A 97 14.16 -12.76 -19.30
N GLY A 98 15.40 -12.46 -19.70
CA GLY A 98 16.17 -13.26 -20.65
C GLY A 98 15.66 -13.16 -22.09
N LEU A 99 14.80 -12.18 -22.39
CA LEU A 99 14.28 -11.94 -23.74
C LEU A 99 15.30 -11.12 -24.54
N GLN A 100 15.65 -11.59 -25.74
CA GLN A 100 16.50 -10.80 -26.65
C GLN A 100 15.68 -9.67 -27.28
N SER A 101 16.22 -8.44 -27.26
CA SER A 101 15.59 -7.25 -27.86
C SER A 101 15.48 -7.29 -29.39
N SER A 102 15.92 -8.37 -30.04
CA SER A 102 16.01 -8.51 -31.50
C SER A 102 14.67 -8.76 -32.20
N GLY A 103 13.64 -9.20 -31.47
CA GLY A 103 12.33 -9.52 -32.06
C GLY A 103 11.23 -8.45 -31.93
N ALA A 104 11.35 -7.52 -30.98
CA ALA A 104 10.31 -6.54 -30.68
C ALA A 104 10.88 -5.23 -30.14
N SER A 105 10.26 -4.10 -30.47
CA SER A 105 10.67 -2.78 -29.94
C SER A 105 10.27 -2.61 -28.47
N TYR A 106 10.96 -1.72 -27.75
CA TYR A 106 10.60 -1.35 -26.37
C TYR A 106 9.12 -0.94 -26.23
N SER A 107 8.57 -0.27 -27.24
CA SER A 107 7.16 0.13 -27.29
C SER A 107 6.22 -1.07 -27.28
N THR A 108 6.57 -2.18 -27.94
CA THR A 108 5.79 -3.43 -27.91
C THR A 108 5.75 -4.02 -26.50
N PHE A 109 6.88 -4.05 -25.81
CA PHE A 109 6.95 -4.50 -24.41
C PHE A 109 6.12 -3.59 -23.49
N TYR A 110 6.22 -2.27 -23.65
CA TYR A 110 5.47 -1.31 -22.85
C TYR A 110 3.94 -1.49 -23.03
N ARG A 111 3.48 -1.69 -24.28
CA ARG A 111 2.07 -1.96 -24.58
C ARG A 111 1.56 -3.24 -23.93
N GLU A 112 2.37 -4.31 -23.97
CA GLU A 112 1.96 -5.59 -23.40
C GLU A 112 1.92 -5.57 -21.86
N ILE A 113 2.86 -4.86 -21.23
CA ILE A 113 2.88 -4.62 -19.77
C ILE A 113 1.65 -3.81 -19.34
N ASN A 114 1.32 -2.74 -20.08
CA ASN A 114 0.13 -1.93 -19.83
C ASN A 114 -1.17 -2.74 -20.02
N SER A 115 -1.25 -3.55 -21.08
CA SER A 115 -2.39 -4.44 -21.33
C SER A 115 -2.53 -5.51 -20.24
N ALA A 116 -1.43 -5.90 -19.61
CA ALA A 116 -1.43 -6.80 -18.46
C ALA A 116 -1.81 -6.11 -17.13
N GLY A 117 -2.12 -4.81 -17.13
CA GLY A 117 -2.56 -4.05 -15.95
C GLY A 117 -1.44 -3.41 -15.14
N PHE A 118 -0.17 -3.52 -15.58
CA PHE A 118 0.94 -2.87 -14.90
C PHE A 118 1.13 -1.46 -15.45
N LYS A 119 1.29 -0.48 -14.56
CA LYS A 119 1.53 0.92 -14.93
C LYS A 119 2.73 1.46 -14.18
N TYR A 120 3.43 2.39 -14.80
CA TYR A 120 4.39 3.24 -14.11
C TYR A 120 3.62 4.27 -13.28
N LEU A 121 3.90 4.32 -11.98
CA LEU A 121 3.33 5.30 -11.07
C LEU A 121 4.47 5.99 -10.33
N ASN A 122 4.49 7.32 -10.36
CA ASN A 122 5.37 8.08 -9.51
C ASN A 122 4.84 8.02 -8.08
N ALA A 123 5.56 7.34 -7.19
CA ALA A 123 5.27 7.40 -5.77
C ALA A 123 5.36 8.86 -5.32
N ARG A 124 4.33 9.35 -4.60
CA ARG A 124 4.37 10.69 -4.02
C ARG A 124 5.56 10.74 -3.06
N LYS A 125 6.57 11.54 -3.40
CA LYS A 125 7.68 11.83 -2.49
C LYS A 125 7.07 12.49 -1.26
N LYS A 126 6.93 11.74 -0.16
CA LYS A 126 6.60 12.36 1.13
C LYS A 126 7.78 13.27 1.46
N GLY A 127 7.49 14.54 1.77
CA GLY A 127 8.53 15.44 2.26
C GLY A 127 9.20 14.87 3.50
N LEU A 128 10.45 15.28 3.75
CA LEU A 128 11.09 15.00 5.04
C LEU A 128 10.15 15.51 6.15
N LEU A 129 9.88 14.64 7.12
CA LEU A 129 9.09 14.99 8.29
C LEU A 129 9.72 16.23 8.96
N ASN A 130 9.00 17.35 8.96
CA ASN A 130 9.47 18.54 9.67
C ASN A 130 9.22 18.38 11.19
N HIS A 131 9.91 19.18 12.01
CA HIS A 131 9.75 19.12 13.47
C HIS A 131 8.29 19.31 13.94
N ARG A 132 7.51 20.15 13.24
CA ARG A 132 6.09 20.40 13.54
C ARG A 132 5.22 19.15 13.26
N ASP A 133 5.53 18.42 12.21
CA ASP A 133 4.84 17.19 11.80
C ASP A 133 5.15 16.02 12.75
N CYS A 134 6.40 15.90 13.20
CA CYS A 134 6.78 14.94 14.24
C CYS A 134 6.06 15.25 15.57
N ARG A 135 5.98 16.55 15.94
CA ARG A 135 5.29 16.99 17.16
C ARG A 135 3.77 16.75 17.11
N LYS A 136 3.11 17.00 15.97
CA LYS A 136 1.67 16.73 15.79
C LYS A 136 1.31 15.24 15.78
N ARG A 137 2.24 14.35 15.42
CA ARG A 137 1.99 12.90 15.31
C ARG A 137 2.37 12.10 16.56
N GLY A 138 2.88 12.77 17.59
CA GLY A 138 3.49 12.16 18.77
C GLY A 138 4.99 11.96 18.56
N VAL A 139 5.79 12.27 19.60
CA VAL A 139 7.25 12.17 19.56
C VAL A 139 7.70 11.00 20.43
N VAL A 140 8.49 10.09 19.85
CA VAL A 140 9.20 9.06 20.61
C VAL A 140 10.57 9.60 20.98
N LEU A 141 10.82 9.74 22.27
CA LEU A 141 12.13 10.13 22.78
C LEU A 141 12.81 8.89 23.40
N ALA A 142 13.94 8.50 22.83
CA ALA A 142 14.86 7.55 23.44
C ALA A 142 16.12 8.30 23.87
N LYS A 143 16.50 8.22 25.14
CA LYS A 143 17.77 8.76 25.66
C LYS A 143 18.45 7.72 26.52
N GLU A 144 19.76 7.63 26.36
CA GLU A 144 20.60 6.79 27.21
C GLU A 144 20.78 7.47 28.56
N TYR A 145 20.82 6.67 29.61
CA TYR A 145 21.11 7.09 30.97
C TYR A 145 21.90 5.98 31.67
N GLU A 146 22.68 6.36 32.67
CA GLU A 146 23.51 5.43 33.42
C GLU A 146 22.78 4.94 34.68
N HIS A 147 22.27 5.88 35.47
CA HIS A 147 21.50 5.59 36.68
C HIS A 147 20.20 6.38 36.71
N MET A 148 19.08 5.68 36.93
CA MET A 148 17.77 6.29 37.09
C MET A 148 17.57 6.68 38.56
N SER A 149 17.82 7.95 38.90
CA SER A 149 17.50 8.53 40.20
C SER A 149 16.28 9.47 40.11
N GLY A 150 15.68 9.81 41.26
CA GLY A 150 14.58 10.78 41.28
C GLY A 150 14.99 12.17 40.78
N GLU A 151 16.23 12.59 41.05
CA GLU A 151 16.83 13.84 40.56
C GLU A 151 17.05 13.78 39.05
N TYR A 152 17.60 12.68 38.54
CA TYR A 152 17.78 12.49 37.10
C TYR A 152 16.43 12.53 36.38
N PHE A 153 15.46 11.75 36.86
CA PHE A 153 14.13 11.64 36.27
C PHE A 153 13.38 12.98 36.32
N SER A 154 13.39 13.67 37.45
CA SER A 154 12.75 14.99 37.57
C SER A 154 13.37 16.03 36.63
N GLY A 155 14.70 16.06 36.54
CA GLY A 155 15.41 16.90 35.57
C GLY A 155 15.06 16.50 34.12
N PHE A 156 14.92 15.20 33.85
CA PHE A 156 14.49 14.71 32.55
C PHE A 156 13.07 15.19 32.20
N VAL A 157 12.11 15.08 33.12
CA VAL A 157 10.74 15.57 32.91
C VAL A 157 10.75 17.07 32.60
N LYS A 158 11.40 17.89 33.44
CA LYS A 158 11.44 19.36 33.26
C LYS A 158 12.05 19.79 31.92
N ARG A 159 13.12 19.12 31.49
CA ARG A 159 13.80 19.44 30.22
C ARG A 159 13.01 19.01 28.98
N ASN A 160 12.32 17.87 29.05
CA ASN A 160 11.74 17.25 27.87
C ASN A 160 10.22 17.43 27.77
N LEU A 161 9.47 17.45 28.87
CA LEU A 161 8.00 17.44 28.79
C LEU A 161 7.43 18.72 28.16
N SER A 162 7.98 19.87 28.54
CA SER A 162 7.66 21.18 27.95
C SER A 162 8.01 21.29 26.47
N THR A 163 9.12 20.67 26.04
CA THR A 163 9.59 20.70 24.65
C THR A 163 8.88 19.68 23.76
N LEU A 164 8.37 18.58 24.34
CA LEU A 164 7.67 17.52 23.62
C LEU A 164 6.20 17.86 23.32
N PHE A 165 5.54 18.65 24.18
CA PHE A 165 4.11 18.98 24.06
C PHE A 165 3.88 20.49 23.99
N THR A 166 3.48 20.99 22.82
CA THR A 166 3.23 22.44 22.55
C THR A 166 1.76 22.84 22.58
N ALA A 167 0.85 21.91 22.89
CA ALA A 167 -0.55 22.24 23.05
C ALA A 167 -0.75 22.88 24.43
N GLU A 168 -0.79 24.20 24.49
CA GLU A 168 -0.90 24.98 25.72
C GLU A 168 -2.26 24.81 26.43
N ASN A 169 -3.27 24.24 25.75
CA ASN A 169 -4.65 24.19 26.26
C ASN A 169 -5.25 22.77 26.36
N GLN A 170 -4.44 21.73 26.55
CA GLN A 170 -4.96 20.37 26.73
C GLN A 170 -4.40 19.71 27.99
N GLN A 171 -5.27 19.02 28.72
CA GLN A 171 -4.91 18.18 29.86
C GLN A 171 -3.89 17.13 29.44
N LYS A 172 -2.71 17.13 30.08
CA LYS A 172 -1.66 16.14 29.82
C LYS A 172 -1.76 15.06 30.88
N TRP A 173 -1.97 13.81 30.46
CA TRP A 173 -1.90 12.65 31.35
C TRP A 173 -0.51 12.02 31.27
N PHE A 174 0.09 11.75 32.42
CA PHE A 174 1.39 11.12 32.53
C PHE A 174 1.22 9.71 33.10
N VAL A 175 1.62 8.68 32.35
CA VAL A 175 1.53 7.26 32.75
C VAL A 175 2.95 6.71 32.90
N MET A 176 3.23 5.95 33.96
CA MET A 176 4.57 5.38 34.26
C MET A 176 4.49 4.05 35.03
N ASP A 177 5.62 3.35 35.17
CA ASP A 177 5.77 2.03 35.80
C ASP A 177 5.82 2.06 37.36
N ASN A 178 5.79 3.26 37.96
CA ASN A 178 5.86 3.46 39.41
C ASN A 178 7.13 2.92 40.09
N ASP A 179 8.26 2.85 39.36
CA ASP A 179 9.58 2.59 39.95
C ASP A 179 9.88 3.60 41.09
N PRO A 180 10.59 3.21 42.18
CA PRO A 180 10.87 4.10 43.30
C PRO A 180 11.46 5.46 42.94
N SER A 181 12.32 5.54 41.90
CA SER A 181 12.89 6.81 41.42
C SER A 181 11.81 7.74 40.86
N GLN A 182 10.83 7.17 40.16
CA GLN A 182 9.72 7.87 39.52
C GLN A 182 8.60 8.22 40.51
N ARG A 183 8.48 7.46 41.61
CA ARG A 183 7.51 7.70 42.68
C ARG A 183 7.98 8.70 43.75
N SER A 184 9.23 9.19 43.63
CA SER A 184 9.80 10.16 44.56
C SER A 184 9.00 11.48 44.59
N LYS A 185 9.06 12.19 45.72
CA LYS A 185 8.40 13.51 45.86
C LYS A 185 8.89 14.50 44.81
N VAL A 186 10.18 14.44 44.48
CA VAL A 186 10.82 15.32 43.48
C VAL A 186 10.31 15.01 42.07
N ALA A 187 10.14 13.74 41.72
CA ALA A 187 9.57 13.31 40.44
C ALA A 187 8.11 13.77 40.29
N LYS A 188 7.27 13.52 41.30
CA LYS A 188 5.86 13.96 41.30
C LYS A 188 5.74 15.47 41.16
N LYS A 189 6.56 16.22 41.90
CA LYS A 189 6.61 17.69 41.79
C LYS A 189 7.00 18.13 40.38
N ALA A 190 8.00 17.51 39.76
CA ALA A 190 8.44 17.87 38.41
C ALA A 190 7.37 17.65 37.32
N ILE A 191 6.53 16.62 37.47
CA ILE A 191 5.41 16.35 36.55
C ILE A 191 4.33 17.42 36.72
N ASN A 192 3.96 17.73 37.96
CA ASN A 192 2.99 18.79 38.26
C ASN A 192 3.48 20.17 37.80
N ASP A 193 4.76 20.50 38.04
CA ASP A 193 5.41 21.74 37.56
C ASP A 193 5.42 21.86 36.02
N SER A 194 5.12 20.77 35.29
CA SER A 194 5.11 20.70 33.83
C SER A 194 3.69 20.64 33.23
N ASP A 195 2.67 21.02 34.02
CA ASP A 195 1.24 21.01 33.66
C ASP A 195 0.73 19.63 33.22
N ALA A 196 1.24 18.57 33.85
CA ALA A 196 0.79 17.20 33.61
C ALA A 196 0.23 16.58 34.89
N THR A 197 -0.79 15.73 34.72
CA THR A 197 -1.43 14.98 35.80
C THR A 197 -0.96 13.54 35.75
N LEU A 198 -0.43 13.06 36.87
CA LEU A 198 -0.02 11.68 37.03
C LEU A 198 -1.23 10.74 37.05
N PHE A 199 -1.24 9.76 36.16
CA PHE A 199 -2.15 8.61 36.20
C PHE A 199 -1.43 7.47 36.92
N GLU A 200 -1.76 7.27 38.19
CA GLU A 200 -1.14 6.22 39.00
C GLU A 200 -1.73 4.85 38.66
N ILE A 201 -0.89 3.94 38.17
CA ILE A 201 -1.26 2.54 37.95
C ILE A 201 -1.17 1.79 39.30
N PRO A 202 -2.12 0.91 39.66
CA PRO A 202 -1.99 0.09 40.86
C PRO A 202 -0.78 -0.85 40.80
N ALA A 203 -0.22 -1.18 41.97
CA ALA A 203 0.90 -2.11 42.05
C ALA A 203 0.56 -3.46 41.38
N ARG A 204 1.55 -4.07 40.71
CA ARG A 204 1.42 -5.38 40.03
C ARG A 204 0.30 -5.43 38.97
N SER A 205 0.02 -4.31 38.30
CA SER A 205 -0.95 -4.21 37.20
C SER A 205 -0.27 -3.94 35.85
N PRO A 206 0.56 -4.87 35.34
CA PRO A 206 1.24 -4.68 34.06
C PRO A 206 0.26 -4.65 32.87
N ASP A 207 -0.94 -5.20 33.06
CA ASP A 207 -2.03 -5.15 32.09
C ASP A 207 -2.55 -3.74 31.82
N LEU A 208 -2.51 -2.86 32.82
CA LEU A 208 -2.84 -1.45 32.67
C LEU A 208 -1.69 -0.62 32.10
N ASN A 209 -0.45 -1.09 32.17
CA ASN A 209 0.73 -0.34 31.75
C ASN A 209 1.03 -0.54 30.26
N PRO A 210 0.81 0.46 29.39
CA PRO A 210 1.05 0.32 27.95
C PRO A 210 2.51 0.02 27.61
N ILE A 211 3.46 0.42 28.46
CA ILE A 211 4.89 0.27 28.15
C ILE A 211 5.31 -1.21 28.07
N GLU A 212 4.62 -2.10 28.77
CA GLU A 212 4.90 -3.54 28.75
C GLU A 212 4.71 -4.14 27.35
N ASN A 213 3.64 -3.74 26.67
CA ASN A 213 3.40 -4.15 25.29
C ASN A 213 4.43 -3.55 24.33
N LEU A 214 4.87 -2.32 24.59
CA LEU A 214 5.93 -1.69 23.82
C LEU A 214 7.24 -2.48 23.97
N PHE A 215 7.63 -2.82 25.20
CA PHE A 215 8.82 -3.63 25.48
C PHE A 215 8.74 -5.02 24.85
N HIS A 216 7.58 -5.67 24.92
CA HIS A 216 7.37 -6.96 24.25
C HIS A 216 7.63 -6.88 22.74
N ILE A 217 7.14 -5.83 22.08
CA ILE A 217 7.37 -5.65 20.64
C ILE A 217 8.80 -5.28 20.32
N VAL A 218 9.43 -4.39 21.10
CA VAL A 218 10.85 -4.05 20.92
C VAL A 218 11.69 -5.32 21.02
N LYS A 219 11.45 -6.15 22.03
CA LYS A 219 12.13 -7.44 22.21
C LYS A 219 11.95 -8.35 20.99
N LYS A 220 10.70 -8.57 20.56
CA LYS A 220 10.38 -9.43 19.41
C LYS A 220 11.00 -8.94 18.10
N GLN A 221 10.95 -7.63 17.84
CA GLN A 221 11.55 -7.04 16.65
C GLN A 221 13.07 -7.15 16.67
N ARG A 222 13.70 -6.89 17.82
CA ARG A 222 15.14 -7.02 18.01
C ARG A 222 15.62 -8.45 17.81
N GLU A 223 14.89 -9.44 18.33
CA GLU A 223 15.19 -10.87 18.16
C GLU A 223 15.04 -11.29 16.70
N SER A 224 13.94 -10.90 16.05
CA SER A 224 13.72 -11.17 14.62
C SER A 224 14.81 -10.56 13.75
N GLN A 225 15.24 -9.33 14.06
CA GLN A 225 16.32 -8.66 13.37
C GLN A 225 17.64 -9.39 13.56
N ALA A 226 17.98 -9.77 14.80
CA ALA A 226 19.21 -10.51 15.09
C ALA A 226 19.29 -11.83 14.30
N ILE A 227 18.18 -12.57 14.22
CA ILE A 227 18.09 -13.79 13.40
C ILE A 227 18.28 -13.48 11.92
N SER A 228 17.58 -12.47 11.39
CA SER A 228 17.63 -12.15 9.96
C SER A 228 18.98 -11.58 9.50
N GLU A 229 19.69 -10.91 10.39
CA GLU A 229 20.99 -10.28 10.13
C GLU A 229 22.15 -11.17 10.62
N CYS A 230 21.87 -12.39 11.10
CA CYS A 230 22.85 -13.33 11.63
C CYS A 230 23.75 -12.72 12.74
N ILE A 231 23.17 -11.91 13.62
CA ILE A 231 23.86 -11.30 14.75
C ILE A 231 23.90 -12.30 15.91
N TYR A 232 25.03 -12.97 16.08
CA TYR A 232 25.28 -13.91 17.17
C TYR A 232 25.94 -13.25 18.38
N GLN A 233 26.68 -12.16 18.15
CA GLN A 233 27.37 -11.37 19.16
C GLN A 233 27.38 -9.92 18.72
N GLU A 234 27.40 -9.01 19.68
CA GLU A 234 27.50 -7.57 19.45
C GLU A 234 28.16 -6.93 20.67
N THR A 235 28.84 -5.81 20.45
CA THR A 235 29.39 -4.98 21.53
C THR A 235 28.26 -4.19 22.21
N TRP A 236 28.52 -3.70 23.43
CA TRP A 236 27.55 -2.87 24.14
C TRP A 236 27.08 -1.62 23.35
N PRO A 237 27.97 -0.86 22.69
CA PRO A 237 27.55 0.26 21.83
C PRO A 237 26.65 -0.15 20.67
N GLU A 238 26.95 -1.27 20.00
CA GLU A 238 26.13 -1.79 18.90
C GLU A 238 24.74 -2.21 19.38
N PHE A 239 24.68 -2.91 20.52
CA PHE A 239 23.42 -3.27 21.16
C PHE A 239 22.56 -2.02 21.47
N LYS A 240 23.16 -1.01 22.09
CA LYS A 240 22.46 0.26 22.42
C LYS A 240 21.94 0.95 21.16
N ALA A 241 22.77 1.07 20.14
CA ALA A 241 22.38 1.67 18.86
C ALA A 241 21.22 0.91 18.21
N ARG A 242 21.24 -0.42 18.28
CA ARG A 242 20.20 -1.30 17.76
C ARG A 242 18.89 -1.14 18.52
N VAL A 243 18.91 -1.18 19.86
CA VAL A 243 17.73 -0.93 20.70
C VAL A 243 17.11 0.43 20.39
N ARG A 244 17.94 1.49 20.34
CA ARG A 244 17.48 2.84 19.99
C ARG A 244 16.82 2.87 18.61
N LYS A 245 17.44 2.25 17.60
CA LYS A 245 16.89 2.17 16.24
C LYS A 245 15.57 1.41 16.20
N THR A 246 15.45 0.30 16.94
CA THR A 246 14.21 -0.47 17.04
C THR A 246 13.08 0.36 17.64
N ILE A 247 13.32 1.05 18.76
CA ILE A 247 12.33 1.92 19.42
C ILE A 247 11.86 3.03 18.47
N LEU A 248 12.79 3.72 17.80
CA LEU A 248 12.47 4.81 16.87
C LEU A 248 11.77 4.34 15.59
N LYS A 249 11.85 3.05 15.26
CA LYS A 249 11.17 2.44 14.09
C LYS A 249 9.71 2.09 14.39
N ILE A 250 9.30 2.07 15.66
CA ILE A 250 7.91 1.76 16.03
C ILE A 250 7.00 2.84 15.45
N SER A 251 5.96 2.40 14.74
CA SER A 251 5.05 3.32 14.08
C SER A 251 4.27 4.14 15.12
N PRO A 252 4.12 5.47 14.94
CA PRO A 252 3.28 6.29 15.81
C PRO A 252 1.84 5.80 15.89
N THR A 253 1.32 5.21 14.80
CA THR A 253 0.00 4.56 14.76
C THR A 253 -0.13 3.42 15.77
N TYR A 254 0.92 2.61 15.93
CA TYR A 254 0.92 1.54 16.93
C TYR A 254 0.87 2.11 18.35
N ILE A 255 1.67 3.14 18.63
CA ILE A 255 1.69 3.82 19.94
C ILE A 255 0.32 4.45 20.23
N ASN A 256 -0.27 5.15 19.27
CA ASN A 256 -1.59 5.75 19.43
C ASN A 256 -2.67 4.69 19.69
N ASN A 257 -2.67 3.58 18.95
CA ASN A 257 -3.62 2.49 19.20
C ASN A 257 -3.44 1.87 20.59
N LEU A 258 -2.20 1.77 21.05
CA LEU A 258 -1.88 1.25 22.37
C LEU A 258 -2.40 2.18 23.48
N LEU A 259 -2.21 3.49 23.33
CA LEU A 259 -2.76 4.49 24.26
C LEU A 259 -4.29 4.52 24.24
N LEU A 260 -4.90 4.44 23.04
CA LEU A 260 -6.36 4.36 22.88
C LEU A 260 -6.96 3.07 23.47
N SER A 261 -6.14 2.05 23.76
CA SER A 261 -6.60 0.82 24.42
C SER A 261 -6.74 0.94 25.93
N ILE A 262 -6.20 1.99 26.56
CA ILE A 262 -6.21 2.17 28.02
C ILE A 262 -7.63 2.10 28.62
N PRO A 263 -8.65 2.83 28.11
CA PRO A 263 -10.00 2.76 28.67
C PRO A 263 -10.57 1.34 28.67
N LYS A 264 -10.37 0.59 27.58
CA LYS A 264 -10.81 -0.80 27.48
C LYS A 264 -10.11 -1.70 28.50
N ARG A 265 -8.80 -1.53 28.71
CA ARG A 265 -8.04 -2.30 29.71
C ARG A 265 -8.56 -2.05 31.11
N ILE A 266 -8.90 -0.80 31.43
CA ILE A 266 -9.52 -0.43 32.70
C ILE A 266 -10.86 -1.17 32.86
N ASP A 267 -11.72 -1.14 31.84
CA ASP A 267 -12.99 -1.87 31.86
C ASP A 267 -12.80 -3.38 32.05
N ASP A 268 -11.81 -3.97 31.38
CA ASP A 268 -11.51 -5.40 31.47
C ASP A 268 -11.03 -5.76 32.89
N VAL A 269 -10.18 -4.93 33.52
CA VAL A 269 -9.74 -5.13 34.91
C VAL A 269 -10.92 -5.00 35.89
N ILE A 270 -11.80 -4.02 35.68
CA ILE A 270 -13.00 -3.84 36.52
C ILE A 270 -13.94 -5.06 36.39
N LYS A 271 -14.19 -5.53 35.16
CA LYS A 271 -14.98 -6.75 34.90
C LYS A 271 -14.36 -7.99 35.55
N CYS A 272 -13.03 -8.08 35.51
CA CYS A 272 -12.26 -9.10 36.19
C CYS A 272 -12.09 -8.86 37.69
N LYS A 273 -12.79 -7.89 38.31
CA LYS A 273 -12.73 -7.59 39.75
C LYS A 273 -11.29 -7.40 40.28
N GLY A 274 -10.42 -6.81 39.47
CA GLY A 274 -9.00 -6.59 39.81
C GLY A 274 -8.10 -7.81 39.60
N PHE A 275 -8.62 -8.94 39.11
CA PHE A 275 -7.80 -10.07 38.68
C PHE A 275 -7.10 -9.76 37.35
N ARG A 276 -5.98 -10.45 37.11
CA ARG A 276 -5.15 -10.27 35.91
C ARG A 276 -5.95 -10.47 34.63
N THR A 277 -5.80 -9.52 33.71
CA THR A 277 -6.36 -9.61 32.37
C THR A 277 -5.31 -10.07 31.35
N LYS A 278 -5.75 -10.41 30.14
CA LYS A 278 -4.86 -10.71 29.02
C LYS A 278 -4.49 -9.41 28.32
N TYR A 279 -3.21 -9.14 28.17
CA TYR A 279 -2.67 -7.92 27.54
C TYR A 279 -1.54 -8.24 26.56
#